data_AF-A0A9D1B4X6-F1
#
_entry.id   AF-A0A9D1B4X6-F1
#
_cell.length_a   1.000
_cell.length_b   1.000
_cell.length_c   1.000
_cell.angle_alpha   90.00
_cell.angle_beta   90.00
_cell.angle_gamma   90.00
#
_symmetry.space_group_name_H-M   'P 1'
#
loop_
_entity.id
_entity.type
_entity.pdbx_description
1 polymer ?
#
loop_
_entity_poly.entity_id
_entity_poly.type
_entity_poly.pdbx_seq_one_letter_code
_entity_poly.pdbx_strand_id
1 'polypeptide(L)'
;TGYQGGEINNDYLIVRQSDAHAWAEVWLEGKGWIRVDPTAVIAPERIETGIADSIREAAGLSSIIRREKSWRRDLALKLDRLENKWNQWVLGYSATEQSRLLEKLGMEQISRFGMLLIAIGGAALTWLLVFWLIRLWPATRPSDPVEAAWLSFQQAMRKEGLPRHNGEAPRDYQRRIADNRPELADLSELIIDRYVKLAYGPARTRQMVQQLQEAISTFRHERWVARWRRLLRLSR
;
A
#
# COMPACT_ATOMS: atom_id res chain seq x y z
N THR A 1 22.90 14.98 -23.57
CA THR A 1 21.57 14.92 -22.94
C THR A 1 21.63 15.66 -21.62
N GLY A 2 20.52 16.22 -21.16
CA GLY A 2 20.47 17.04 -19.95
C GLY A 2 19.03 17.49 -19.66
N TYR A 3 18.88 18.71 -19.15
CA TYR A 3 17.58 19.33 -18.91
C TYR A 3 17.55 20.70 -19.57
N GLN A 4 16.38 21.11 -20.06
CA GLN A 4 16.18 22.43 -20.67
C GLN A 4 14.85 23.02 -20.20
N GLY A 5 14.89 24.28 -19.74
CA GLY A 5 13.74 24.97 -19.17
C GLY A 5 13.73 24.91 -17.64
N GLY A 6 12.58 24.57 -17.07
CA GLY A 6 12.31 24.61 -15.64
C GLY A 6 11.31 25.71 -15.26
N GLU A 7 10.76 25.63 -14.06
CA GLU A 7 9.75 26.56 -13.54
C GLU A 7 10.34 27.40 -12.40
N ILE A 8 10.26 28.73 -12.51
CA ILE A 8 10.72 29.63 -11.45
C ILE A 8 9.69 29.62 -10.31
N ASN A 9 10.16 29.37 -9.08
CA ASN A 9 9.36 29.46 -7.87
C ASN A 9 10.05 30.42 -6.89
N ASN A 10 9.72 31.71 -7.00
CA ASN A 10 10.39 32.82 -6.33
C ASN A 10 11.86 32.98 -6.75
N ASP A 11 12.80 32.60 -5.88
CA ASP A 11 14.24 32.87 -5.95
C ASP A 11 15.06 31.66 -6.43
N TYR A 12 14.39 30.56 -6.81
CA TYR A 12 15.04 29.38 -7.35
C TYR A 12 14.27 28.79 -8.55
N LEU A 13 15.00 28.00 -9.35
CA LEU A 13 14.49 27.31 -10.53
C LEU A 13 14.23 25.84 -10.20
N ILE A 14 13.03 25.37 -10.48
CA ILE A 14 12.66 23.96 -10.34
C ILE A 14 12.90 23.27 -11.69
N VAL A 15 13.80 22.28 -11.70
CA VAL A 15 14.05 21.41 -12.86
C VAL A 15 13.54 20.02 -12.55
N ARG A 16 12.56 19.54 -13.32
CA ARG A 16 11.91 18.24 -13.13
C ARG A 16 12.38 17.24 -14.18
N GLN A 17 12.12 15.95 -13.94
CA GLN A 17 12.36 14.91 -14.94
C GLN A 17 11.57 15.12 -16.23
N SER A 18 10.43 15.83 -16.16
CA SER A 18 9.67 16.25 -17.34
C SER A 18 10.43 17.24 -18.24
N ASP A 19 11.44 17.91 -17.71
CA ASP A 19 12.26 18.90 -18.44
C ASP A 19 13.51 18.25 -19.05
N ALA A 20 13.60 16.92 -18.99
CA ALA A 20 14.69 16.16 -19.60
C ALA A 20 14.70 16.39 -21.11
N HIS A 21 15.87 16.72 -21.64
CA HIS A 21 16.04 17.15 -23.01
C HIS A 21 17.33 16.63 -23.64
N ALA A 22 17.33 16.53 -24.97
CA ALA A 22 18.48 16.11 -25.74
C ALA A 22 18.74 17.11 -26.87
N TRP A 23 19.96 17.62 -26.95
CA TRP A 23 20.46 18.42 -28.06
C TRP A 23 21.63 17.71 -28.73
N ALA A 24 21.93 18.10 -29.97
CA ALA A 24 23.12 17.67 -30.69
C ALA A 24 24.17 18.79 -30.68
N GLU A 25 25.45 18.41 -30.73
CA GLU A 25 26.56 19.33 -30.94
C GLU A 25 27.30 18.87 -32.18
N VAL A 26 27.52 19.78 -33.13
CA VAL A 26 28.19 19.48 -34.40
C VAL A 26 29.47 20.28 -34.48
N TRP A 27 30.54 19.65 -34.97
CA TRP A 27 31.82 20.32 -35.20
C TRP A 27 31.84 20.92 -36.60
N LEU A 28 32.07 22.23 -36.69
CA LEU A 28 32.25 22.94 -37.96
C LEU A 28 33.67 23.49 -38.07
N GLU A 29 34.33 23.21 -39.19
CA GLU A 29 35.67 23.70 -39.48
C GLU A 29 35.72 25.23 -39.44
N GLY A 30 36.71 25.78 -38.73
CA GLY A 30 36.86 27.22 -38.49
C GLY A 30 35.91 27.84 -37.45
N LYS A 31 34.93 27.09 -36.91
CA LYS A 31 33.96 27.59 -35.90
C LYS A 31 33.90 26.77 -34.61
N GLY A 32 34.37 25.53 -34.63
CA GLY A 32 34.37 24.64 -33.47
C GLY A 32 33.02 23.95 -33.21
N TRP A 33 32.79 23.55 -31.96
CA TRP A 33 31.54 22.90 -31.53
C TRP A 33 30.39 23.90 -31.48
N ILE A 34 29.32 23.60 -32.22
CA ILE A 34 28.09 24.39 -32.23
C ILE A 34 26.93 23.52 -31.77
N ARG A 35 26.14 24.04 -30.82
CA ARG A 35 24.91 23.40 -30.35
C ARG A 35 23.79 23.57 -31.36
N VAL A 36 23.12 22.46 -31.69
CA VAL A 36 21.98 22.39 -32.60
C VAL A 36 20.85 21.62 -31.90
N ASP A 37 19.70 22.28 -31.74
CA ASP A 37 18.48 21.66 -31.19
C ASP A 37 17.39 21.55 -32.27
N PRO A 38 17.17 20.37 -32.86
CA PRO A 38 16.16 20.19 -33.90
C PRO A 38 14.72 20.34 -33.37
N THR A 39 14.52 20.24 -32.05
CA THR A 39 13.21 20.39 -31.40
C THR A 39 12.75 21.85 -31.38
N ALA A 40 13.70 22.79 -31.35
CA ALA A 40 13.43 24.22 -31.40
C ALA A 40 12.74 24.68 -32.69
N VAL A 41 12.94 23.93 -33.76
CA VAL A 41 12.42 24.24 -35.10
C VAL A 41 11.01 23.69 -35.31
N ILE A 42 10.60 22.66 -34.55
CA ILE A 42 9.32 21.96 -34.75
C ILE A 42 8.23 22.46 -33.77
N ALA A 43 8.61 22.98 -32.60
CA ALA A 43 7.65 23.51 -31.62
C ALA A 43 8.25 24.69 -30.82
N PRO A 44 8.34 25.90 -31.39
CA PRO A 44 8.97 27.05 -30.74
C PRO A 44 8.33 27.43 -29.38
N GLU A 45 7.02 27.25 -29.24
CA GLU A 45 6.26 27.51 -27.99
C GLU A 45 6.72 26.64 -26.80
N ARG A 46 7.30 25.46 -27.07
CA ARG A 46 7.83 24.56 -26.01
C ARG A 46 9.04 25.14 -25.28
N ILE A 47 9.80 26.01 -25.93
CA ILE A 47 11.05 26.55 -25.38
C ILE A 47 10.77 27.66 -24.37
N GLU A 48 9.71 28.45 -24.56
CA GLU A 48 9.41 29.59 -23.71
C GLU A 48 8.46 29.27 -22.54
N THR A 49 7.60 28.24 -22.67
CA THR A 49 6.58 27.94 -21.63
C THR A 49 6.65 26.53 -21.04
N GLY A 50 7.56 25.67 -21.54
CA GLY A 50 7.68 24.30 -21.09
C GLY A 50 6.62 23.36 -21.67
N ILE A 51 6.92 22.06 -21.70
CA ILE A 51 6.14 21.01 -22.38
C ILE A 51 4.67 21.00 -21.92
N ALA A 52 4.41 21.31 -20.65
CA ALA A 52 3.06 21.26 -20.08
C ALA A 52 2.16 22.42 -20.52
N ASP A 53 2.72 23.56 -20.94
CA ASP A 53 1.96 24.75 -21.35
C ASP A 53 1.78 24.79 -22.88
N SER A 54 2.76 24.35 -23.68
CA SER A 54 2.62 24.20 -25.14
C SER A 54 1.50 23.23 -25.58
N ILE A 55 1.24 22.16 -24.81
CA ILE A 55 0.13 21.23 -25.09
C ILE A 55 -1.24 21.86 -24.73
N ARG A 56 -1.28 22.91 -23.89
CA ARG A 56 -2.52 23.56 -23.41
C ARG A 56 -3.09 24.58 -24.38
N GLU A 57 -2.24 25.22 -25.17
CA GLU A 57 -2.64 26.25 -26.15
C GLU A 57 -3.28 25.61 -27.38
N ALA A 58 -2.70 24.52 -27.88
CA ALA A 58 -3.23 23.74 -29.00
C ALA A 58 -4.59 23.05 -28.72
N ALA A 59 -4.97 22.86 -27.44
CA ALA A 59 -6.11 22.02 -27.06
C ALA A 59 -7.44 22.78 -26.83
N GLY A 60 -7.49 24.12 -26.94
CA GLY A 60 -8.75 24.87 -26.89
C GLY A 60 -9.62 24.65 -25.63
N LEU A 61 -9.01 24.32 -24.49
CA LEU A 61 -9.75 23.89 -23.28
C LEU A 61 -10.52 25.04 -22.62
N SER A 62 -11.69 24.74 -22.03
CA SER A 62 -12.61 25.70 -21.42
C SER A 62 -12.05 26.39 -20.15
N SER A 63 -12.56 27.59 -19.83
CA SER A 63 -12.11 28.44 -18.70
C SER A 63 -12.24 27.78 -17.33
N ILE A 64 -13.17 26.84 -17.16
CA ILE A 64 -13.40 26.10 -15.92
C ILE A 64 -12.27 25.10 -15.65
N ILE A 65 -11.82 24.38 -16.68
CA ILE A 65 -10.68 23.45 -16.60
C ILE A 65 -9.38 24.22 -16.31
N ARG A 66 -9.25 25.44 -16.84
CA ARG A 66 -8.13 26.35 -16.50
C ARG A 66 -8.12 26.74 -15.02
N ARG A 67 -9.26 27.11 -14.45
CA ARG A 67 -9.38 27.54 -13.04
C ARG A 67 -9.12 26.39 -12.06
N GLU A 68 -9.59 25.18 -12.36
CA GLU A 68 -9.35 23.99 -11.54
C GLU A 68 -7.88 23.54 -11.57
N LYS A 69 -7.16 23.79 -12.67
CA LYS A 69 -5.74 23.41 -12.80
C LYS A 69 -4.79 24.45 -12.18
N SER A 70 -5.20 25.72 -12.09
CA SER A 70 -4.40 26.80 -11.49
C SER A 70 -4.16 26.60 -10.00
N TRP A 71 -5.22 26.33 -9.21
CA TRP A 71 -5.05 26.16 -7.76
C TRP A 71 -4.24 24.92 -7.39
N ARG A 72 -4.31 23.86 -8.22
CA ARG A 72 -3.47 22.66 -8.06
C ARG A 72 -2.00 22.97 -8.36
N ARG A 73 -1.70 23.78 -9.38
CA ARG A 73 -0.35 24.28 -9.67
C ARG A 73 0.17 25.13 -8.50
N ASP A 74 -0.63 26.07 -8.01
CA ASP A 74 -0.26 26.92 -6.88
C ASP A 74 -0.01 26.10 -5.60
N LEU A 75 -0.83 25.08 -5.36
CA LEU A 75 -0.64 24.15 -4.26
C LEU A 75 0.65 23.33 -4.44
N ALA A 76 0.90 22.80 -5.64
CA ALA A 76 2.13 22.07 -5.95
C ALA A 76 3.36 22.95 -5.71
N LEU A 77 3.36 24.20 -6.17
CA LEU A 77 4.47 25.15 -5.94
C LEU A 77 4.62 25.56 -4.47
N LYS A 78 3.52 25.58 -3.69
CA LYS A 78 3.58 25.78 -2.23
C LYS A 78 4.17 24.57 -1.52
N LEU A 79 3.78 23.36 -1.91
CA LEU A 79 4.33 22.12 -1.35
C LEU A 79 5.82 21.99 -1.70
N ASP A 80 6.21 22.31 -2.93
CA ASP A 80 7.59 22.35 -3.39
C ASP A 80 8.44 23.33 -2.56
N ARG A 81 7.88 24.50 -2.21
CA ARG A 81 8.52 25.44 -1.26
C ARG A 81 8.71 24.86 0.13
N LEU A 82 7.75 24.09 0.63
CA LEU A 82 7.88 23.45 1.94
C LEU A 82 8.95 22.36 1.90
N GLU A 83 8.97 21.56 0.84
CA GLU A 83 9.99 20.54 0.61
C GLU A 83 11.38 21.16 0.49
N ASN A 84 11.55 22.22 -0.29
CA ASN A 84 12.84 22.90 -0.43
C ASN A 84 13.31 23.49 0.92
N LYS A 85 12.42 24.16 1.66
CA LYS A 85 12.74 24.67 3.01
C LYS A 85 13.11 23.53 3.97
N TRP A 86 12.40 22.41 3.93
CA TRP A 86 12.72 21.23 4.71
C TRP A 86 14.11 20.69 4.34
N ASN A 87 14.39 20.52 3.05
CA ASN A 87 15.68 20.03 2.57
C ASN A 87 16.83 20.94 2.98
N GLN A 88 16.67 22.25 2.80
CA GLN A 88 17.66 23.23 3.26
C GLN A 88 17.82 23.21 4.79
N TRP A 89 16.73 23.06 5.53
CA TRP A 89 16.77 22.97 6.99
C TRP A 89 17.46 21.69 7.47
N VAL A 90 17.20 20.54 6.84
CA VAL A 90 17.82 19.26 7.17
C VAL A 90 19.29 19.24 6.78
N LEU A 91 19.62 19.65 5.55
CA LEU A 91 21.00 19.69 5.06
C LEU A 91 21.83 20.76 5.78
N GLY A 92 21.20 21.88 6.17
CA GLY A 92 21.79 22.96 6.95
C GLY A 92 21.66 22.79 8.46
N TYR A 93 21.17 21.64 8.93
CA TYR A 93 21.00 21.39 10.37
C TYR A 93 22.37 21.35 11.05
N SER A 94 22.70 22.46 11.70
CA SER A 94 23.98 22.68 12.38
C SER A 94 23.76 22.86 13.88
N ALA A 95 24.84 22.76 14.65
CA ALA A 95 24.82 23.02 16.09
C ALA A 95 24.25 24.42 16.43
N THR A 96 24.40 25.40 15.55
CA THR A 96 23.88 26.77 15.71
C THR A 96 22.36 26.86 15.54
N GLU A 97 21.77 26.10 14.62
CA GLU A 97 20.31 26.05 14.48
C GLU A 97 19.68 25.26 15.64
N GLN A 98 20.34 24.18 16.06
CA GLN A 98 19.94 23.44 17.26
C GLN A 98 19.93 24.33 18.51
N SER A 99 20.97 25.16 18.71
CA SER A 99 21.02 26.06 19.87
C SER A 99 19.93 27.13 19.82
N ARG A 100 19.64 27.73 18.66
CA ARG A 100 18.55 28.71 18.51
C ARG A 100 17.16 28.11 18.77
N LEU A 101 16.94 26.85 18.40
CA LEU A 101 15.69 26.15 18.70
C LEU A 101 15.54 25.88 20.20
N LEU A 102 16.63 25.47 20.86
CA LEU A 102 16.65 25.28 22.32
C LEU A 102 16.43 26.60 23.06
N GLU A 103 17.02 27.69 22.58
CA GLU A 103 16.83 29.06 23.09
C GLU A 103 15.35 29.48 23.01
N LYS A 104 14.70 29.30 21.86
CA LYS A 104 13.26 29.57 21.70
C LYS A 104 12.35 28.75 22.63
N LEU A 105 12.81 27.58 23.06
CA LEU A 105 12.09 26.68 23.98
C LEU A 105 12.49 26.90 25.45
N GLY A 106 13.36 27.87 25.75
CA GLY A 106 13.86 28.14 27.11
C GLY A 106 14.78 27.05 27.66
N MET A 107 15.37 26.24 26.79
CA MET A 107 16.20 25.07 27.10
C MET A 107 17.71 25.35 26.89
N GLU A 108 18.17 26.56 27.19
CA GLU A 108 19.54 27.01 26.93
C GLU A 108 20.62 26.20 27.68
N GLN A 109 20.27 25.58 28.82
CA GLN A 109 21.22 24.92 29.72
C GLN A 109 21.23 23.39 29.62
N ILE A 110 20.59 22.80 28.60
CA ILE A 110 20.56 21.33 28.47
C ILE A 110 21.95 20.82 28.08
N SER A 111 22.53 20.01 28.96
CA SER A 111 23.81 19.33 28.70
C SER A 111 23.71 18.37 27.51
N ARG A 112 24.86 18.02 26.89
CA ARG A 112 24.90 17.01 25.82
C ARG A 112 24.22 15.69 26.20
N PHE A 113 24.30 15.33 27.48
CA PHE A 113 23.63 14.16 28.03
C PHE A 113 22.10 14.33 28.09
N GLY A 114 21.60 15.50 28.48
CA GLY A 114 20.17 15.80 28.45
C GLY A 114 19.57 15.76 27.04
N MET A 115 20.32 16.23 26.03
CA MET A 115 19.90 16.13 24.63
C MET A 115 19.81 14.68 24.15
N LEU A 116 20.74 13.81 24.57
CA LEU A 116 20.69 12.37 24.27
C LEU A 116 19.43 11.72 24.87
N LEU A 117 19.08 12.06 26.12
CA LEU A 117 17.88 11.54 26.76
C LEU A 117 16.59 12.00 26.06
N ILE A 118 16.53 13.26 25.63
CA ILE A 118 15.40 13.78 24.85
C ILE A 118 15.29 13.07 23.51
N ALA A 119 16.41 12.85 22.81
CA ALA A 119 16.41 12.14 21.53
C ALA A 119 15.94 10.68 21.70
N ILE A 120 16.43 9.98 22.73
CA ILE A 120 15.99 8.61 23.05
C ILE A 120 14.52 8.59 23.44
N GLY A 121 14.06 9.53 24.28
CA GLY A 121 12.66 9.64 24.68
C GLY A 121 11.74 9.92 23.50
N GLY A 122 12.13 10.82 22.60
CA GLY A 122 11.40 11.12 21.36
C GLY A 122 11.36 9.92 20.40
N ALA A 123 12.48 9.22 20.24
CA ALA A 123 12.55 7.99 19.45
C ALA A 123 11.66 6.89 20.05
N ALA A 124 11.69 6.69 21.36
CA ALA A 124 10.83 5.72 22.04
C ALA A 124 9.34 6.07 21.89
N LEU A 125 8.97 7.35 22.05
CA LEU A 125 7.59 7.81 21.91
C LEU A 125 7.07 7.63 20.47
N THR A 126 7.89 7.99 19.47
CA THR A 126 7.53 7.77 18.06
C THR A 126 7.42 6.28 17.74
N TRP A 127 8.31 5.46 18.28
CA TRP A 127 8.23 4.00 18.12
C TRP A 127 6.98 3.41 18.78
N LEU A 128 6.63 3.86 19.98
CA LEU A 128 5.39 3.48 20.67
C LEU A 128 4.14 3.93 19.90
N LEU A 129 4.15 5.14 19.34
CA LEU A 129 3.05 5.65 18.52
C LEU A 129 2.88 4.81 17.25
N VAL A 130 3.98 4.53 16.53
CA VAL A 130 3.94 3.68 15.33
C VAL A 130 3.49 2.27 15.68
N PHE A 131 4.01 1.69 16.76
CA PHE A 131 3.58 0.38 17.25
C PHE A 131 2.08 0.37 17.58
N TRP A 132 1.59 1.41 18.26
CA TRP A 132 0.18 1.57 18.59
C TRP A 132 -0.68 1.74 17.34
N LEU A 133 -0.25 2.55 16.37
CA LEU A 133 -0.93 2.72 15.09
C LEU A 133 -0.96 1.43 14.26
N ILE A 134 0.11 0.63 14.27
CA ILE A 134 0.13 -0.71 13.64
C ILE A 134 -0.82 -1.66 14.35
N ARG A 135 -0.90 -1.60 15.69
CA ARG A 135 -1.85 -2.36 16.52
C ARG A 135 -3.31 -1.96 16.27
N LEU A 136 -3.54 -0.67 16.02
CA LEU A 136 -4.84 -0.10 15.70
C LEU A 136 -5.22 -0.25 14.24
N TRP A 137 -4.24 -0.42 13.35
CA TRP A 137 -4.52 -0.83 11.99
C TRP A 137 -5.18 -2.20 12.10
N PRO A 138 -6.47 -2.33 11.72
CA PRO A 138 -7.09 -3.64 11.68
C PRO A 138 -6.19 -4.52 10.84
N ALA A 139 -5.56 -5.51 11.49
CA ALA A 139 -4.80 -6.55 10.81
C ALA A 139 -5.71 -7.03 9.69
N THR A 140 -5.34 -6.69 8.47
CA THR A 140 -6.11 -6.82 7.24
C THR A 140 -6.77 -8.18 7.13
N ARG A 141 -8.00 -8.33 7.62
CA ARG A 141 -8.93 -9.41 7.27
C ARG A 141 -10.37 -8.97 7.57
N PRO A 142 -11.12 -8.45 6.59
CA PRO A 142 -12.35 -9.19 6.33
C PRO A 142 -11.87 -10.56 5.85
N SER A 143 -11.67 -11.52 6.77
CA SER A 143 -11.63 -12.92 6.36
C SER A 143 -12.96 -13.07 5.66
N ASP A 144 -12.92 -13.22 4.34
CA ASP A 144 -14.09 -13.50 3.55
C ASP A 144 -14.91 -14.51 4.36
N PRO A 145 -16.18 -14.24 4.69
CA PRO A 145 -16.95 -15.12 5.56
C PRO A 145 -16.97 -16.57 5.05
N VAL A 146 -16.73 -16.77 3.75
CA VAL A 146 -16.47 -18.07 3.13
C VAL A 146 -15.12 -18.67 3.54
N GLU A 147 -14.04 -17.89 3.50
CA GLU A 147 -12.70 -18.32 3.91
C GLU A 147 -12.63 -18.59 5.42
N ALA A 148 -13.28 -17.77 6.25
CA ALA A 148 -13.39 -18.00 7.69
C ALA A 148 -14.13 -19.32 8.01
N ALA A 149 -15.22 -19.60 7.28
CA ALA A 149 -15.95 -20.85 7.38
C ALA A 149 -15.08 -22.04 6.95
N TRP A 150 -14.37 -21.90 5.82
CA TRP A 150 -13.47 -22.93 5.32
C TRP A 150 -12.31 -23.26 6.27
N LEU A 151 -11.69 -22.25 6.88
CA LEU A 151 -10.66 -22.43 7.91
C LEU A 151 -11.22 -23.17 9.14
N SER A 152 -12.44 -22.84 9.55
CA SER A 152 -13.11 -23.51 10.67
C SER A 152 -13.35 -25.00 10.40
N PHE A 153 -13.74 -25.36 9.17
CA PHE A 153 -13.88 -26.76 8.74
C PHE A 153 -12.52 -27.48 8.74
N GLN A 154 -11.49 -26.90 8.13
CA GLN A 154 -10.14 -27.48 8.12
C GLN A 154 -9.59 -27.69 9.54
N GLN A 155 -9.86 -26.75 10.46
CA GLN A 155 -9.42 -26.89 11.85
C GLN A 155 -10.20 -27.98 12.60
N ALA A 156 -11.48 -28.22 12.26
CA ALA A 156 -12.24 -29.35 12.78
C ALA A 156 -11.70 -30.69 12.27
N MET A 157 -11.39 -30.79 10.97
CA MET A 157 -10.83 -32.00 10.37
C MET A 157 -9.40 -32.30 10.83
N ARG A 158 -8.59 -31.27 11.08
CA ARG A 158 -7.26 -31.43 11.71
C ARG A 158 -7.36 -32.09 13.09
N LYS A 159 -8.42 -31.82 13.85
CA LYS A 159 -8.67 -32.47 15.16
C LYS A 159 -9.10 -33.93 15.02
N GLU A 160 -9.62 -34.34 13.86
CA GLU A 160 -9.95 -35.74 13.53
C GLU A 160 -8.75 -36.51 12.95
N GLY A 161 -7.57 -35.87 12.87
CA GLY A 161 -6.36 -36.47 12.30
C GLY A 161 -6.23 -36.35 10.79
N LEU A 162 -7.12 -35.59 10.13
CA LEU A 162 -7.15 -35.42 8.68
C LEU A 162 -6.88 -33.96 8.28
N PRO A 163 -5.67 -33.40 8.53
CA PRO A 163 -5.32 -32.07 8.03
C PRO A 163 -5.24 -32.07 6.50
N ARG A 164 -5.68 -30.98 5.85
CA ARG A 164 -5.46 -30.75 4.42
C ARG A 164 -3.96 -30.57 4.15
N HIS A 165 -3.45 -31.13 3.07
CA HIS A 165 -2.07 -30.94 2.64
C HIS A 165 -1.88 -29.62 1.88
N ASN A 166 -0.66 -29.09 1.90
CA ASN A 166 -0.32 -27.90 1.13
C ASN A 166 -0.50 -28.19 -0.37
N GLY A 167 -1.26 -27.36 -1.08
CA GLY A 167 -1.53 -27.54 -2.51
C GLY A 167 -2.62 -28.57 -2.86
N GLU A 168 -3.22 -29.24 -1.88
CA GLU A 168 -4.28 -30.23 -2.14
C GLU A 168 -5.58 -29.54 -2.59
N ALA A 169 -6.16 -29.95 -3.73
CA ALA A 169 -7.42 -29.38 -4.19
C ALA A 169 -8.59 -29.76 -3.26
N PRO A 170 -9.63 -28.91 -3.11
CA PRO A 170 -10.75 -29.21 -2.21
C PRO A 170 -11.44 -30.56 -2.50
N ARG A 171 -11.56 -30.96 -3.77
CA ARG A 171 -12.17 -32.24 -4.16
C ARG A 171 -11.27 -33.44 -3.88
N ASP A 172 -9.95 -33.30 -4.01
CA ASP A 172 -9.02 -34.36 -3.64
C ASP A 172 -8.99 -34.56 -2.13
N TYR A 173 -9.09 -33.46 -1.38
CA TYR A 173 -9.26 -33.51 0.07
C TYR A 173 -10.55 -34.26 0.46
N GLN A 174 -11.67 -34.02 -0.24
CA GLN A 174 -12.93 -34.74 -0.01
C GLN A 174 -12.79 -36.25 -0.21
N ARG A 175 -12.18 -36.69 -1.33
CA ARG A 175 -11.97 -38.12 -1.60
C ARG A 175 -11.15 -38.78 -0.50
N ARG A 176 -10.05 -38.13 -0.09
CA ARG A 176 -9.22 -38.63 1.01
C ARG A 176 -9.99 -38.72 2.34
N ILE A 177 -10.89 -37.78 2.60
CA ILE A 177 -11.76 -37.86 3.79
C ILE A 177 -12.69 -39.06 3.68
N ALA A 178 -13.34 -39.27 2.53
CA ALA A 178 -14.24 -40.39 2.30
C ALA A 178 -13.54 -41.75 2.45
N ASP A 179 -12.31 -41.87 1.94
CA ASP A 179 -11.51 -43.11 2.03
C ASP A 179 -11.11 -43.44 3.48
N ASN A 180 -10.75 -42.43 4.28
CA ASN A 180 -10.29 -42.64 5.66
C ASN A 180 -11.43 -42.70 6.69
N ARG A 181 -12.53 -41.99 6.45
CA ARG A 181 -13.69 -41.89 7.34
C ARG A 181 -14.97 -41.87 6.49
N PRO A 182 -15.49 -43.04 6.07
CA PRO A 182 -16.73 -43.12 5.29
C PRO A 182 -17.92 -42.47 5.98
N GLU A 183 -17.94 -42.48 7.33
CA GLU A 183 -18.93 -41.81 8.18
C GLU A 183 -19.02 -40.28 7.96
N LEU A 184 -17.97 -39.65 7.44
CA LEU A 184 -17.91 -38.20 7.18
C LEU A 184 -18.04 -37.85 5.69
N ALA A 185 -18.16 -38.84 4.81
CA ALA A 185 -18.12 -38.65 3.36
C ALA A 185 -19.21 -37.68 2.89
N ASP A 186 -20.48 -37.97 3.19
CA ASP A 186 -21.63 -37.18 2.72
C ASP A 186 -21.60 -35.73 3.25
N LEU A 187 -21.26 -35.56 4.53
CA LEU A 187 -21.17 -34.23 5.15
C LEU A 187 -20.00 -33.42 4.60
N SER A 188 -18.84 -34.05 4.39
CA SER A 188 -17.68 -33.39 3.82
C SER A 188 -17.90 -32.99 2.35
N GLU A 189 -18.61 -33.82 1.58
CA GLU A 189 -19.00 -33.53 0.20
C GLU A 189 -19.92 -32.31 0.13
N LEU A 190 -20.96 -32.27 0.98
CA LEU A 190 -21.88 -31.14 1.04
C LEU A 190 -21.18 -29.82 1.36
N ILE A 191 -20.25 -29.82 2.33
CA ILE A 191 -19.51 -28.62 2.74
C ILE A 191 -18.54 -28.18 1.63
N ILE A 192 -17.82 -29.12 1.02
CA ILE A 192 -16.81 -28.84 -0.01
C ILE A 192 -17.47 -28.38 -1.31
N ASP A 193 -18.59 -28.96 -1.71
CA ASP A 193 -19.34 -28.51 -2.90
C ASP A 193 -19.86 -27.07 -2.73
N ARG A 194 -20.43 -26.74 -1.55
CA ARG A 194 -20.86 -25.38 -1.23
C ARG A 194 -19.69 -24.39 -1.22
N TYR A 195 -18.55 -24.79 -0.66
CA TYR A 195 -17.34 -23.96 -0.67
C TYR A 195 -16.84 -23.72 -2.11
N VAL A 196 -16.72 -24.77 -2.93
CA VAL A 196 -16.26 -24.65 -4.33
C VAL A 196 -17.19 -23.74 -5.13
N LYS A 197 -18.51 -23.86 -4.97
CA LYS A 197 -19.50 -22.97 -5.60
C LYS A 197 -19.35 -21.50 -5.15
N LEU A 198 -19.00 -21.25 -3.89
CA LEU A 198 -18.82 -19.90 -3.33
C LEU A 198 -17.45 -19.28 -3.63
N ALA A 199 -16.44 -20.11 -3.85
CA ALA A 199 -15.06 -19.69 -4.13
C ALA A 199 -14.80 -19.51 -5.63
N TYR A 200 -15.39 -20.36 -6.48
CA TYR A 200 -15.13 -20.38 -7.93
C TYR A 200 -16.39 -20.09 -8.79
N GLY A 201 -17.56 -19.89 -8.17
CA GLY A 201 -18.80 -19.60 -8.90
C GLY A 201 -18.99 -18.12 -9.24
N PRO A 202 -19.83 -17.81 -10.26
CA PRO A 202 -20.02 -16.45 -10.76
C PRO A 202 -20.89 -15.55 -9.86
N ALA A 203 -21.64 -16.12 -8.92
CA ALA A 203 -22.54 -15.38 -8.02
C ALA A 203 -22.36 -15.80 -6.56
N ARG A 204 -22.02 -14.84 -5.72
CA ARG A 204 -21.94 -15.01 -4.26
C ARG A 204 -23.10 -14.31 -3.58
N THR A 205 -24.04 -15.09 -3.05
CA THR A 205 -25.19 -14.56 -2.28
C THR A 205 -24.98 -14.78 -0.79
N ARG A 206 -25.39 -13.81 0.04
CA ARG A 206 -25.31 -13.89 1.51
C ARG A 206 -25.96 -15.16 2.09
N GLN A 207 -27.06 -15.61 1.49
CA GLN A 207 -27.78 -16.83 1.86
C GLN A 207 -26.93 -18.09 1.66
N MET A 208 -26.15 -18.17 0.57
CA MET A 208 -25.26 -19.32 0.30
C MET A 208 -24.13 -19.38 1.34
N VAL A 209 -23.61 -18.22 1.76
CA VAL A 209 -22.61 -18.13 2.82
C VAL A 209 -23.16 -18.60 4.16
N GLN A 210 -24.40 -18.21 4.51
CA GLN A 210 -25.08 -18.68 5.72
C GLN A 210 -25.30 -20.19 5.70
N GLN A 211 -25.75 -20.75 4.57
CA GLN A 211 -25.92 -22.20 4.42
C GLN A 211 -24.60 -22.97 4.59
N LEU A 212 -23.47 -22.43 4.13
CA LEU A 212 -22.15 -23.03 4.38
C LEU A 212 -21.80 -22.99 5.89
N GLN A 213 -22.03 -21.85 6.54
CA GLN A 213 -21.77 -21.69 7.98
C GLN A 213 -22.63 -22.61 8.84
N GLU A 214 -23.91 -22.79 8.49
CA GLU A 214 -24.85 -23.71 9.16
C GLU A 214 -24.45 -25.18 8.98
N ALA A 215 -24.00 -25.58 7.79
CA ALA A 215 -23.52 -26.94 7.56
C ALA A 215 -22.29 -27.26 8.44
N ILE A 216 -21.36 -26.30 8.55
CA ILE A 216 -20.15 -26.45 9.38
C ILE A 216 -20.48 -26.39 10.88
N SER A 217 -21.44 -25.56 11.30
CA SER A 217 -21.86 -25.52 12.71
C SER A 217 -22.55 -26.81 13.12
N THR A 218 -23.42 -27.37 12.27
CA THR A 218 -24.09 -28.65 12.47
C THR A 218 -23.07 -29.78 12.58
N PHE A 219 -22.10 -29.85 11.65
CA PHE A 219 -20.99 -30.82 11.72
C PHE A 219 -20.22 -30.73 13.04
N ARG A 220 -19.90 -29.52 13.50
CA ARG A 220 -19.19 -29.32 14.79
C ARG A 220 -20.04 -29.78 15.98
N HIS A 221 -21.34 -29.53 15.95
CA HIS A 221 -22.27 -29.90 17.01
C HIS A 221 -22.43 -31.42 17.10
N GLU A 222 -22.69 -32.10 15.98
CA GLU A 222 -22.81 -33.55 15.92
C GLU A 222 -21.54 -34.26 16.41
N ARG A 223 -20.37 -33.76 15.99
CA ARG A 223 -19.07 -34.26 16.45
C ARG A 223 -18.88 -34.10 17.96
N TRP A 224 -19.30 -32.97 18.52
CA TRP A 224 -19.24 -32.72 19.95
C TRP A 224 -20.12 -33.73 20.71
N VAL A 225 -21.37 -33.89 20.29
CA VAL A 225 -22.33 -34.84 20.88
C VAL A 225 -21.85 -36.29 20.75
N ALA A 226 -21.32 -36.70 19.59
CA ALA A 226 -20.78 -38.05 19.36
C ALA A 226 -19.55 -38.35 20.24
N ARG A 227 -18.69 -37.36 20.48
CA ARG A 227 -17.54 -37.50 21.37
C ARG A 227 -17.96 -37.68 22.83
N TRP A 228 -18.96 -36.92 23.28
CA TRP A 228 -19.52 -37.04 24.63
C TRP A 228 -20.23 -38.38 24.86
N ARG A 229 -20.99 -38.87 23.87
CA ARG A 229 -21.63 -40.19 23.95
C ARG A 229 -20.62 -41.34 24.01
N ARG A 230 -19.48 -41.24 23.32
CA ARG A 230 -18.38 -42.22 23.42
C ARG A 230 -17.73 -42.22 24.81
N LEU A 231 -17.49 -41.04 25.38
CA LEU A 231 -16.92 -40.92 26.74
C LEU A 231 -17.87 -41.47 27.82
N LEU A 232 -19.18 -41.23 27.69
CA LEU A 232 -20.19 -41.73 28.63
C LEU A 232 -20.45 -43.25 28.51
N ARG A 233 -20.08 -43.89 27.38
CA ARG A 233 -20.15 -45.35 27.20
C ARG A 233 -18.91 -46.09 27.71
N LEU A 234 -17.79 -45.39 27.91
CA LEU A 234 -16.54 -45.95 28.43
C LEU A 234 -16.44 -45.84 29.97
N SER A 235 -17.44 -45.28 30.64
CA SER A 235 -17.53 -45.14 32.10
C SER A 235 -18.55 -46.09 32.75
N ARG A 236 -18.93 -47.17 32.06
CA ARG A 236 -19.70 -48.30 32.58
C ARG A 236 -18.93 -49.58 32.30
#